data_AF-A0A1E1MHE3-F1
#
_entry.id   AF-A0A1E1MHE3-F1
#
_cell.length_a   1.000
_cell.length_b   1.000
_cell.length_c   1.000
_cell.angle_alpha   90.00
_cell.angle_beta   90.00
_cell.angle_gamma   90.00
#
_symmetry.space_group_name_H-M   'P 1'
#
loop_
_entity.id
_entity.type
_entity.pdbx_description
1 polymer ?
#
loop_
_entity_poly.entity_id
_entity_poly.type
_entity_poly.pdbx_seq_one_letter_code
_entity_poly.pdbx_strand_id
1 'polypeptide(L)'
;MSKEDIGKVSEFPSGQGLELQNTRLRKNKSSPDSFDFLVASIENLSAVNETVYHIPESGTKVRLIYGDHAKILSKVCTSLSSALEHVRNDQETQYLQMLSEYFRTGSFQSQKEGSFAWVDDASQPVETVMGFMEPYRDSSSIRREWMDLVAIKIREQSQVLNVLASEVEKFILWIVSPTSNPFPLNQPKSPTGQVLSFCVWNCWTGITGPNFPDIRAVHGRKNTYFCNRAAAVNLSNEIPFLLPSDLEEYRKLRGLGFTTIVAIHELIGYG
;
A
#
# COMPACT_ATOMS: atom_id res chain seq x y z
N MET A 1 -12.62 -14.70 19.58
CA MET A 1 -13.17 -14.60 18.21
C MET A 1 -12.50 -15.69 17.41
N SER A 2 -13.27 -16.59 16.81
CA SER A 2 -12.77 -17.73 16.04
C SER A 2 -12.58 -17.38 14.55
N LYS A 3 -11.93 -18.25 13.77
CA LYS A 3 -11.90 -18.12 12.29
C LYS A 3 -13.32 -18.15 11.69
N GLU A 4 -14.20 -18.96 12.26
CA GLU A 4 -15.60 -19.06 11.84
C GLU A 4 -16.36 -17.75 12.09
N ASP A 5 -16.14 -17.10 13.25
CA ASP A 5 -16.71 -15.77 13.53
C ASP A 5 -16.28 -14.77 12.44
N ILE A 6 -15.00 -14.77 12.06
CA ILE A 6 -14.44 -13.83 11.06
C ILE A 6 -15.02 -14.08 9.67
N GLY A 7 -15.10 -15.34 9.23
CA GLY A 7 -15.67 -15.70 7.93
C GLY A 7 -17.12 -15.23 7.79
N LYS A 8 -17.94 -15.48 8.82
CA LYS A 8 -19.35 -15.08 8.86
C LYS A 8 -19.57 -13.59 8.64
N VAL A 9 -18.70 -12.74 9.18
CA VAL A 9 -18.94 -11.28 9.23
C VAL A 9 -18.09 -10.47 8.27
N SER A 10 -17.11 -11.09 7.59
CA SER A 10 -16.24 -10.36 6.66
C SER A 10 -16.76 -10.41 5.22
N GLU A 11 -17.41 -11.50 4.80
CA GLU A 11 -17.90 -11.65 3.41
C GLU A 11 -19.12 -10.76 3.12
N PHE A 12 -20.13 -10.80 3.98
CA PHE A 12 -21.39 -10.09 3.72
C PHE A 12 -21.21 -8.56 3.59
N PRO A 13 -20.55 -7.86 4.54
CA PRO A 13 -20.37 -6.41 4.39
C PRO A 13 -19.52 -6.03 3.17
N SER A 14 -18.49 -6.83 2.84
CA SER A 14 -17.70 -6.63 1.62
C SER A 14 -18.58 -6.73 0.37
N GLY A 15 -19.52 -7.68 0.32
CA GLY A 15 -20.52 -7.80 -0.74
C GLY A 15 -21.52 -6.63 -0.81
N GLN A 16 -21.65 -5.84 0.25
CA GLN A 16 -22.42 -4.58 0.27
C GLN A 16 -21.57 -3.36 -0.11
N GLY A 17 -20.34 -3.57 -0.58
CA GLY A 17 -19.40 -2.50 -0.97
C GLY A 17 -18.65 -1.88 0.21
N LEU A 18 -18.68 -2.49 1.40
CA LEU A 18 -17.91 -2.01 2.54
C LEU A 18 -16.46 -2.46 2.43
N GLU A 19 -15.57 -1.48 2.40
CA GLU A 19 -14.13 -1.68 2.40
C GLU A 19 -13.63 -1.87 3.84
N LEU A 20 -13.03 -3.02 4.14
CA LEU A 20 -12.70 -3.45 5.50
C LEU A 20 -11.23 -3.22 5.88
N GLN A 21 -10.42 -2.64 5.00
CA GLN A 21 -8.97 -2.66 5.14
C GLN A 21 -8.46 -1.77 6.29
N ASN A 22 -9.17 -0.71 6.65
CA ASN A 22 -8.82 0.20 7.76
C ASN A 22 -9.63 -0.09 9.04
N THR A 23 -10.10 -1.34 9.18
CA THR A 23 -10.96 -1.72 10.30
C THR A 23 -10.28 -2.67 11.28
N ARG A 24 -10.76 -2.70 12.52
CA ARG A 24 -10.56 -3.84 13.44
C ARG A 24 -11.90 -4.49 13.74
N LEU A 25 -11.90 -5.80 14.00
CA LEU A 25 -13.11 -6.52 14.36
C LEU A 25 -13.19 -6.73 15.87
N ARG A 26 -14.36 -6.49 16.45
CA ARG A 26 -14.65 -6.75 17.86
C ARG A 26 -15.96 -7.50 17.97
N LYS A 27 -15.96 -8.64 18.66
CA LYS A 27 -17.17 -9.35 19.07
C LYS A 27 -17.75 -8.66 20.31
N ASN A 28 -19.03 -8.34 20.29
CA ASN A 28 -19.68 -7.70 21.42
C ASN A 28 -19.84 -8.72 22.56
N LYS A 29 -19.34 -8.40 23.76
CA LYS A 29 -19.43 -9.29 24.92
C LYS A 29 -20.85 -9.43 25.45
N SER A 30 -21.68 -8.40 25.28
CA SER A 30 -23.07 -8.36 25.75
C SER A 30 -24.06 -8.95 24.75
N SER A 31 -23.65 -9.17 23.51
CA SER A 31 -24.48 -9.77 22.45
C SER A 31 -23.58 -10.64 21.58
N PRO A 32 -23.52 -11.97 21.83
CA PRO A 32 -22.58 -12.87 21.15
C PRO A 32 -22.82 -12.97 19.63
N ASP A 33 -24.00 -12.57 19.14
CA ASP A 33 -24.34 -12.50 17.72
C ASP A 33 -24.21 -11.08 17.15
N SER A 34 -23.44 -10.21 17.81
CA SER A 34 -23.15 -8.85 17.36
C SER A 34 -21.67 -8.57 17.27
N PHE A 35 -21.27 -7.95 16.15
CA PHE A 35 -19.89 -7.62 15.82
C PHE A 35 -19.77 -6.16 15.43
N ASP A 36 -18.68 -5.54 15.87
CA ASP A 36 -18.34 -4.16 15.56
C ASP A 36 -17.09 -4.15 14.66
N PHE A 37 -17.21 -3.53 13.49
CA PHE A 37 -16.07 -3.07 12.73
C PHE A 37 -15.70 -1.66 13.22
N LEU A 38 -14.55 -1.58 13.89
CA LEU A 38 -13.97 -0.33 14.35
C LEU A 38 -13.25 0.31 13.17
N VAL A 39 -13.77 1.40 12.63
CA VAL A 39 -13.22 2.10 11.45
C VAL A 39 -12.22 3.15 11.92
N ALA A 40 -10.99 3.06 11.40
CA ALA A 40 -9.96 4.06 11.68
C ALA A 40 -10.36 5.42 11.12
N SER A 41 -10.62 6.37 12.00
CA SER A 41 -11.13 7.71 11.65
C SER A 41 -10.99 8.66 12.86
N ILE A 42 -10.92 9.96 12.60
CA ILE A 42 -10.99 10.98 13.65
C ILE A 42 -12.44 11.19 14.09
N GLU A 43 -13.34 11.32 13.11
CA GLU A 43 -14.73 11.61 13.36
C GLU A 43 -15.47 10.39 13.85
N ASN A 44 -16.31 10.59 14.86
CA ASN A 44 -17.21 9.55 15.32
C ASN A 44 -18.54 9.68 14.57
N LEU A 45 -18.56 9.27 13.30
CA LEU A 45 -19.77 9.27 12.49
C LEU A 45 -20.87 8.35 13.08
N SER A 46 -20.51 7.35 13.87
CA SER A 46 -21.46 6.49 14.59
C SER A 46 -22.27 7.23 15.66
N ALA A 47 -21.78 8.38 16.16
CA ALA A 47 -22.55 9.24 17.04
C ALA A 47 -23.66 10.00 16.31
N VAL A 48 -23.56 10.11 14.99
CA VAL A 48 -24.51 10.84 14.12
C VAL A 48 -25.47 9.87 13.44
N ASN A 49 -24.97 8.77 12.87
CA ASN A 49 -25.76 7.73 12.22
C ASN A 49 -25.19 6.34 12.53
N GLU A 50 -25.92 5.50 13.27
CA GLU A 50 -25.53 4.10 13.48
C GLU A 50 -25.77 3.31 12.19
N THR A 51 -24.69 2.88 11.52
CA THR A 51 -24.80 1.94 10.41
C THR A 51 -24.82 0.51 10.95
N VAL A 52 -25.94 -0.17 10.73
CA VAL A 52 -26.15 -1.57 11.14
C VAL A 52 -26.51 -2.41 9.92
N TYR A 53 -25.79 -3.49 9.73
CA TYR A 53 -26.11 -4.55 8.77
C TYR A 53 -26.63 -5.78 9.51
N HIS A 54 -27.63 -6.42 8.92
CA HIS A 54 -28.15 -7.71 9.39
C HIS A 54 -27.83 -8.76 8.33
N ILE A 55 -27.08 -9.79 8.72
CA ILE A 55 -26.76 -10.90 7.83
C ILE A 55 -28.02 -11.79 7.71
N PRO A 56 -28.64 -11.91 6.51
CA PRO A 56 -29.97 -12.52 6.37
C PRO A 56 -30.07 -13.97 6.87
N GLU A 57 -29.02 -14.76 6.66
CA GLU A 57 -29.02 -16.20 6.98
C GLU A 57 -28.82 -16.50 8.47
N SER A 58 -28.06 -15.67 9.18
CA SER A 58 -27.70 -15.91 10.59
C SER A 58 -28.39 -14.95 11.57
N GLY A 59 -28.98 -13.86 11.09
CA GLY A 59 -29.48 -12.77 11.93
C GLY A 59 -28.38 -11.97 12.65
N THR A 60 -27.10 -12.27 12.37
CA THR A 60 -25.95 -11.63 13.01
C THR A 60 -25.96 -10.12 12.72
N LYS A 61 -25.79 -9.32 13.79
CA LYS A 61 -25.73 -7.85 13.71
C LYS A 61 -24.30 -7.39 13.51
N VAL A 62 -24.03 -6.67 12.42
CA VAL A 62 -22.74 -6.04 12.14
C VAL A 62 -22.89 -4.52 12.23
N ARG A 63 -22.01 -3.85 12.99
CA ARG A 63 -22.05 -2.40 13.19
C ARG A 63 -20.76 -1.73 12.76
N LEU A 64 -20.86 -0.53 12.18
CA LEU A 64 -19.71 0.32 11.92
C LEU A 64 -19.54 1.33 13.05
N ILE A 65 -18.39 1.24 13.73
CA ILE A 65 -18.02 2.08 14.85
C ILE A 65 -16.82 2.94 14.43
N TYR A 66 -17.06 4.21 14.13
CA TYR A 66 -16.02 5.17 13.74
C TYR A 66 -15.29 5.72 14.97
N GLY A 67 -14.19 6.45 14.74
CA GLY A 67 -13.33 7.02 15.77
C GLY A 67 -12.18 6.12 16.23
N ASP A 68 -11.93 4.97 15.57
CA ASP A 68 -10.81 4.14 15.96
C ASP A 68 -9.49 4.86 15.67
N HIS A 69 -8.56 4.80 16.63
CA HIS A 69 -7.30 5.56 16.60
C HIS A 69 -7.41 7.09 16.49
N ALA A 70 -8.60 7.70 16.70
CA ALA A 70 -8.87 9.12 16.48
C ALA A 70 -7.79 10.07 17.03
N LYS A 71 -7.32 9.87 18.28
CA LYS A 71 -6.30 10.73 18.91
C LYS A 71 -4.97 10.75 18.15
N ILE A 72 -4.55 9.61 17.60
CA ILE A 72 -3.32 9.51 16.79
C ILE A 72 -3.62 10.03 15.38
N LEU A 73 -4.80 9.67 14.86
CA LEU A 73 -5.50 10.24 13.71
C LEU A 73 -5.26 11.76 13.56
N SER A 74 -5.70 12.49 14.57
CA SER A 74 -5.66 13.95 14.60
C SER A 74 -4.24 14.52 14.55
N LYS A 75 -3.26 13.83 15.14
CA LYS A 75 -1.86 14.25 15.07
C LYS A 75 -1.30 14.07 13.67
N VAL A 76 -1.63 12.97 13.00
CA VAL A 76 -1.27 12.75 11.60
C VAL A 76 -1.85 13.86 10.73
N CYS A 77 -3.14 14.16 10.85
CA CYS A 77 -3.76 15.26 10.09
C CYS A 77 -3.14 16.63 10.39
N THR A 78 -2.73 16.89 11.63
CA THR A 78 -2.00 18.13 11.99
C THR A 78 -0.67 18.23 11.23
N SER A 79 0.08 17.12 11.15
CA SER A 79 1.32 17.06 10.38
C SER A 79 1.08 17.22 8.88
N LEU A 80 0.02 16.60 8.33
CA LEU A 80 -0.38 16.75 6.93
C LEU A 80 -0.77 18.20 6.61
N SER A 81 -1.49 18.88 7.51
CA SER A 81 -1.80 20.31 7.38
C SER A 81 -0.55 21.18 7.35
N SER A 82 0.47 20.85 8.16
CA SER A 82 1.74 21.56 8.11
C SER A 82 2.51 21.28 6.81
N ALA A 83 2.45 20.04 6.30
CA ALA A 83 3.08 19.66 5.04
C ALA A 83 2.43 20.34 3.82
N LEU A 84 1.13 20.65 3.89
CA LEU A 84 0.41 21.40 2.85
C LEU A 84 1.00 22.79 2.57
N GLU A 85 1.71 23.39 3.51
CA GLU A 85 2.41 24.68 3.32
C GLU A 85 3.67 24.56 2.44
N HIS A 86 4.09 23.33 2.12
CA HIS A 86 5.34 23.04 1.40
C HIS A 86 5.12 22.29 0.08
N VAL A 87 3.87 22.12 -0.35
CA VAL A 87 3.53 21.49 -1.63
C VAL A 87 4.00 22.31 -2.81
N ARG A 88 4.32 21.63 -3.91
CA ARG A 88 4.93 22.21 -5.10
C ARG A 88 4.00 22.29 -6.29
N ASN A 89 2.89 21.55 -6.26
CA ASN A 89 1.92 21.48 -7.34
C ASN A 89 0.52 21.08 -6.81
N ASP A 90 -0.47 21.12 -7.69
CA ASP A 90 -1.86 20.85 -7.34
C ASP A 90 -2.09 19.36 -7.02
N GLN A 91 -1.33 18.45 -7.62
CA GLN A 91 -1.40 17.01 -7.34
C GLN A 91 -0.93 16.66 -5.92
N GLU A 92 0.20 17.22 -5.47
CA GLU A 92 0.68 17.09 -4.08
C GLU A 92 -0.34 17.69 -3.10
N THR A 93 -0.90 18.86 -3.43
CA THR A 93 -1.98 19.49 -2.66
C THR A 93 -3.18 18.55 -2.51
N GLN A 94 -3.68 18.02 -3.63
CA GLN A 94 -4.82 17.11 -3.65
C GLN A 94 -4.53 15.82 -2.89
N TYR A 95 -3.33 15.23 -3.07
CA TYR A 95 -2.93 14.03 -2.36
C TYR A 95 -2.99 14.20 -0.84
N LEU A 96 -2.37 15.25 -0.30
CA LEU A 96 -2.33 15.48 1.14
C LEU A 96 -3.70 15.86 1.73
N GLN A 97 -4.52 16.61 0.98
CA GLN A 97 -5.90 16.93 1.36
C GLN A 97 -6.76 15.65 1.42
N MET A 98 -6.67 14.79 0.41
CA MET A 98 -7.41 13.54 0.36
C MET A 98 -6.96 12.52 1.41
N LEU A 99 -5.67 12.49 1.76
CA LEU A 99 -5.19 11.71 2.91
C LEU A 99 -5.76 12.23 4.22
N SER A 100 -5.78 13.54 4.41
CA SER A 100 -6.35 14.16 5.62
C SER A 100 -7.85 13.86 5.72
N GLU A 101 -8.57 13.92 4.60
CA GLU A 101 -9.98 13.56 4.53
C GLU A 101 -10.22 12.06 4.81
N TYR A 102 -9.38 11.19 4.26
CA TYR A 102 -9.41 9.75 4.53
C TYR A 102 -9.21 9.46 6.02
N PHE A 103 -8.22 10.07 6.67
CA PHE A 103 -7.99 9.86 8.11
C PHE A 103 -9.04 10.54 8.99
N ARG A 104 -9.65 11.63 8.52
CA ARG A 104 -10.76 12.28 9.22
C ARG A 104 -12.00 11.38 9.24
N THR A 105 -12.39 10.84 8.09
CA THR A 105 -13.69 10.18 7.90
C THR A 105 -13.63 8.64 7.86
N GLY A 106 -12.48 8.07 7.55
CA GLY A 106 -12.31 6.64 7.24
C GLY A 106 -12.69 6.25 5.80
N SER A 107 -12.95 7.23 4.92
CA SER A 107 -13.48 7.01 3.55
C SER A 107 -12.44 6.49 2.55
N PHE A 108 -12.61 5.26 2.07
CA PHE A 108 -11.78 4.72 0.99
C PHE A 108 -11.89 5.48 -0.32
N GLN A 109 -13.00 6.17 -0.57
CA GLN A 109 -13.13 7.01 -1.75
C GLN A 109 -12.10 8.13 -1.73
N SER A 110 -11.92 8.79 -0.58
CA SER A 110 -10.87 9.81 -0.39
C SER A 110 -9.48 9.19 -0.53
N GLN A 111 -9.25 7.98 -0.01
CA GLN A 111 -7.97 7.30 -0.21
C GLN A 111 -7.68 7.01 -1.69
N LYS A 112 -8.69 6.61 -2.47
CA LYS A 112 -8.59 6.37 -3.91
C LYS A 112 -8.30 7.65 -4.68
N GLU A 113 -9.02 8.73 -4.38
CA GLU A 113 -8.81 10.05 -4.98
C GLU A 113 -7.41 10.61 -4.69
N GLY A 114 -6.93 10.47 -3.46
CA GLY A 114 -5.55 10.78 -3.10
C GLY A 114 -4.56 9.89 -3.86
N SER A 115 -4.83 8.59 -3.94
CA SER A 115 -3.97 7.65 -4.68
C SER A 115 -3.89 7.99 -6.17
N PHE A 116 -4.98 8.47 -6.77
CA PHE A 116 -4.99 8.97 -8.14
C PHE A 116 -4.04 10.16 -8.30
N ALA A 117 -4.21 11.22 -7.49
CA ALA A 117 -3.35 12.40 -7.54
C ALA A 117 -1.87 12.04 -7.33
N TRP A 118 -1.62 11.12 -6.40
CA TRP A 118 -0.29 10.57 -6.14
C TRP A 118 0.28 9.85 -7.35
N VAL A 119 -0.44 8.94 -8.00
CA VAL A 119 0.06 8.24 -9.20
C VAL A 119 0.37 9.23 -10.30
N ASP A 120 -0.49 10.24 -10.49
CA ASP A 120 -0.38 11.18 -11.59
C ASP A 120 0.85 12.09 -11.46
N ASP A 121 1.26 12.45 -10.24
CA ASP A 121 2.47 13.25 -10.03
C ASP A 121 3.78 12.47 -10.27
N ALA A 122 4.40 12.70 -11.44
CA ALA A 122 5.72 12.18 -11.77
C ALA A 122 6.88 13.13 -11.39
N SER A 123 6.57 14.38 -11.04
CA SER A 123 7.51 15.48 -10.92
C SER A 123 8.11 15.64 -9.52
N GLN A 124 7.42 15.11 -8.50
CA GLN A 124 7.80 15.25 -7.10
C GLN A 124 9.24 14.78 -6.82
N PRO A 125 10.08 15.61 -6.16
CA PRO A 125 11.41 15.23 -5.71
C PRO A 125 11.38 14.40 -4.43
N VAL A 126 10.27 14.44 -3.69
CA VAL A 126 10.03 13.64 -2.49
C VAL A 126 8.88 12.69 -2.79
N GLU A 127 9.13 11.40 -2.64
CA GLU A 127 8.14 10.34 -2.79
C GLU A 127 7.58 10.00 -1.41
N THR A 128 6.27 9.86 -1.30
CA THR A 128 5.61 9.56 -0.02
C THR A 128 4.45 8.60 -0.22
N VAL A 129 4.25 7.72 0.76
CA VAL A 129 3.13 6.78 0.81
C VAL A 129 2.70 6.65 2.26
N MET A 130 1.43 6.94 2.55
CA MET A 130 0.88 6.89 3.92
C MET A 130 -0.51 6.27 3.94
N GLY A 131 -0.79 5.41 4.93
CA GLY A 131 -2.12 4.87 5.19
C GLY A 131 -2.12 3.43 5.68
N PHE A 132 -3.27 2.75 5.57
CA PHE A 132 -3.39 1.33 5.85
C PHE A 132 -3.13 0.54 4.55
N MET A 133 -1.90 0.03 4.38
CA MET A 133 -1.37 -0.36 3.07
C MET A 133 -1.31 -1.87 2.81
N GLU A 134 -0.76 -2.65 3.76
CA GLU A 134 -0.41 -4.06 3.51
C GLU A 134 -1.11 -5.04 4.46
N PRO A 135 -1.66 -6.17 3.96
CA PRO A 135 -2.47 -7.08 4.77
C PRO A 135 -1.69 -8.21 5.44
N TYR A 136 -0.36 -8.25 5.31
CA TYR A 136 0.46 -9.43 5.65
C TYR A 136 0.32 -9.93 7.10
N ARG A 137 -0.02 -9.05 8.04
CA ARG A 137 -0.14 -9.40 9.47
C ARG A 137 -1.57 -9.71 9.91
N ASP A 138 -2.56 -9.49 9.04
CA ASP A 138 -3.92 -9.92 9.31
C ASP A 138 -4.09 -11.38 8.92
N SER A 139 -4.52 -12.21 9.88
CA SER A 139 -4.76 -13.63 9.62
C SER A 139 -5.85 -13.90 8.58
N SER A 140 -6.76 -12.94 8.34
CA SER A 140 -7.73 -12.99 7.24
C SER A 140 -7.25 -12.34 5.94
N SER A 141 -6.09 -11.68 5.94
CA SER A 141 -5.54 -10.95 4.79
C SER A 141 -6.46 -9.87 4.20
N ILE A 142 -7.38 -9.33 5.02
CA ILE A 142 -8.33 -8.29 4.62
C ILE A 142 -7.87 -6.94 5.18
N ARG A 143 -7.55 -6.91 6.48
CA ARG A 143 -7.18 -5.68 7.19
C ARG A 143 -5.73 -5.35 6.90
N ARG A 144 -5.47 -4.07 6.67
CA ARG A 144 -4.16 -3.56 6.31
C ARG A 144 -3.52 -2.86 7.50
N GLU A 145 -2.21 -2.99 7.60
CA GLU A 145 -1.42 -2.34 8.62
C GLU A 145 -1.06 -0.91 8.22
N TRP A 146 -0.93 -0.04 9.22
CA TRP A 146 -0.41 1.31 9.03
C TRP A 146 1.01 1.28 8.46
N MET A 147 1.25 2.13 7.47
CA MET A 147 2.54 2.40 6.87
C MET A 147 2.65 3.90 6.57
N ASP A 148 3.83 4.46 6.81
CA ASP A 148 4.22 5.79 6.35
C ASP A 148 5.65 5.76 5.80
N LEU A 149 5.85 6.41 4.66
CA LEU A 149 7.11 6.45 3.92
C LEU A 149 7.36 7.87 3.43
N VAL A 150 8.61 8.31 3.59
CA VAL A 150 9.16 9.50 2.94
C VAL A 150 10.52 9.16 2.35
N ALA A 151 10.71 9.39 1.06
CA ALA A 151 11.95 9.12 0.35
C ALA A 151 12.33 10.26 -0.61
N ILE A 152 13.62 10.54 -0.75
CA ILE A 152 14.13 11.50 -1.74
C ILE A 152 14.34 10.78 -3.07
N LYS A 153 13.75 11.28 -4.15
CA LYS A 153 13.89 10.70 -5.49
C LYS A 153 15.30 10.92 -6.05
N ILE A 154 15.95 9.83 -6.46
CA ILE A 154 17.26 9.82 -7.11
C ILE A 154 17.05 9.73 -8.64
N ARG A 155 17.17 10.88 -9.32
CA ARG A 155 16.81 11.02 -10.74
C ARG A 155 17.62 10.11 -11.67
N GLU A 156 18.93 10.06 -11.50
CA GLU A 156 19.83 9.24 -12.34
C GLU A 156 19.49 7.75 -12.25
N GLN A 157 19.26 7.23 -11.04
CA GLN A 157 18.86 5.83 -10.86
C GLN A 157 17.43 5.55 -11.34
N SER A 158 16.54 6.54 -11.21
CA SER A 158 15.18 6.42 -11.76
C SER A 158 15.19 6.30 -13.29
N GLN A 159 16.12 6.97 -13.98
CA GLN A 159 16.23 6.85 -15.45
C GLN A 159 16.51 5.40 -15.88
N VAL A 160 17.38 4.69 -15.16
CA VAL A 160 17.69 3.28 -15.46
C VAL A 160 16.45 2.39 -15.34
N LEU A 161 15.68 2.53 -14.26
CA LEU A 161 14.44 1.74 -14.07
C LEU A 161 13.31 2.18 -15.01
N ASN A 162 13.29 3.43 -15.43
CA ASN A 162 12.33 3.91 -16.43
C ASN A 162 12.62 3.35 -17.83
N VAL A 163 13.89 3.12 -18.19
CA VAL A 163 14.24 2.39 -19.43
C VAL A 163 13.72 0.95 -19.37
N LEU A 164 13.82 0.29 -18.22
CA LEU A 164 13.22 -1.04 -18.05
C LEU A 164 11.69 -0.98 -18.16
N ALA A 165 11.06 0.04 -17.55
CA ALA A 165 9.61 0.25 -17.61
C ALA A 165 9.08 0.52 -19.01
N SER A 166 9.83 1.26 -19.86
CA SER A 166 9.41 1.53 -21.24
C SER A 166 9.41 0.26 -22.12
N GLU A 167 10.10 -0.79 -21.69
CA GLU A 167 10.23 -2.05 -22.41
C GLU A 167 9.35 -3.17 -21.81
N VAL A 168 8.54 -2.86 -20.79
CA VAL A 168 7.80 -3.86 -19.98
C VAL A 168 6.88 -4.75 -20.82
N GLU A 169 6.23 -4.18 -21.84
CA GLU A 169 5.33 -4.93 -22.72
C GLU A 169 6.04 -6.08 -23.45
N LYS A 170 7.28 -5.86 -23.88
CA LYS A 170 8.08 -6.89 -24.56
C LYS A 170 8.34 -8.07 -23.64
N PHE A 171 8.63 -7.80 -22.37
CA PHE A 171 8.87 -8.85 -21.37
C PHE A 171 7.59 -9.58 -20.96
N ILE A 172 6.45 -8.87 -20.87
CA ILE A 172 5.16 -9.50 -20.57
C ILE A 172 4.78 -10.49 -21.68
N LEU A 173 5.00 -10.15 -22.94
CA LEU A 173 4.77 -11.05 -24.09
C LEU A 173 5.61 -12.34 -24.06
N TRP A 174 6.69 -12.40 -23.28
CA TRP A 174 7.44 -13.65 -23.07
C TRP A 174 6.77 -14.58 -22.06
N ILE A 175 5.91 -14.04 -21.20
CA ILE A 175 5.25 -14.76 -20.10
C ILE A 175 3.83 -15.18 -20.51
N VAL A 176 3.13 -14.32 -21.25
CA VAL A 176 1.75 -14.56 -21.70
C VAL A 176 1.70 -14.98 -23.16
N SER A 177 0.68 -15.74 -23.55
CA SER A 177 0.50 -16.15 -24.95
C SER A 177 0.36 -14.94 -25.88
N PRO A 178 0.89 -14.96 -27.12
CA PRO A 178 0.68 -13.89 -28.10
C PRO A 178 -0.81 -13.59 -28.42
N THR A 179 -1.69 -14.53 -28.09
CA THR A 179 -3.15 -14.43 -28.29
C THR A 179 -3.90 -13.82 -27.12
N SER A 180 -3.29 -13.73 -25.93
CA SER A 180 -3.84 -12.91 -24.86
C SER A 180 -3.54 -11.47 -25.19
N ASN A 181 -4.57 -10.71 -25.56
CA ASN A 181 -4.48 -9.27 -25.77
C ASN A 181 -3.88 -8.67 -24.49
N PRO A 182 -2.60 -8.23 -24.47
CA PRO A 182 -2.09 -7.56 -23.29
C PRO A 182 -2.96 -6.32 -23.17
N PHE A 183 -3.69 -6.21 -22.05
CA PHE A 183 -4.45 -5.01 -21.74
C PHE A 183 -3.59 -3.78 -22.02
N PRO A 184 -4.15 -2.63 -22.44
CA PRO A 184 -3.34 -1.42 -22.59
C PRO A 184 -2.65 -1.14 -21.26
N LEU A 185 -1.36 -1.45 -21.19
CA LEU A 185 -0.56 -1.27 -20.01
C LEU A 185 -0.18 0.20 -20.01
N ASN A 186 -0.86 0.99 -19.18
CA ASN A 186 -0.37 2.32 -18.89
C ASN A 186 1.08 2.21 -18.44
N GLN A 187 1.98 2.91 -19.12
CA GLN A 187 3.42 2.83 -18.84
C GLN A 187 3.66 3.09 -17.36
N PRO A 188 4.20 2.10 -16.62
CA PRO A 188 4.42 2.27 -15.19
C PRO A 188 5.53 3.29 -14.95
N LYS A 189 5.36 4.09 -13.89
CA LYS A 189 6.40 5.02 -13.43
C LYS A 189 7.31 4.27 -12.47
N SER A 190 8.64 4.36 -12.61
CA SER A 190 9.58 3.61 -11.76
C SER A 190 10.55 4.53 -11.00
N PRO A 191 10.08 5.30 -10.00
CA PRO A 191 10.96 6.14 -9.21
C PRO A 191 11.93 5.31 -8.35
N THR A 192 13.18 5.77 -8.26
CA THR A 192 14.13 5.29 -7.26
C THR A 192 14.21 6.30 -6.13
N GLY A 193 14.00 5.85 -4.89
CA GLY A 193 14.02 6.68 -3.69
C GLY A 193 15.16 6.32 -2.73
N GLN A 194 15.72 7.32 -2.07
CA GLN A 194 16.51 7.16 -0.85
C GLN A 194 15.59 7.40 0.34
N VAL A 195 15.32 6.36 1.11
CA VAL A 195 14.40 6.41 2.26
C VAL A 195 14.94 7.34 3.33
N LEU A 196 14.14 8.31 3.76
CA LEU A 196 14.40 9.17 4.93
C LEU A 196 13.72 8.61 6.18
N SER A 197 12.44 8.26 6.05
CA SER A 197 11.62 7.68 7.11
C SER A 197 10.76 6.58 6.53
N PHE A 198 10.66 5.46 7.26
CA PHE A 198 9.78 4.36 6.92
C PHE A 198 9.19 3.79 8.21
N CYS A 199 7.99 4.24 8.55
CA CYS A 199 7.26 3.82 9.74
C CYS A 199 6.41 2.59 9.41
N VAL A 200 7.03 1.41 9.49
CA VAL A 200 6.37 0.13 9.23
C VAL A 200 7.08 -0.99 10.01
N TRP A 201 6.45 -2.16 10.13
CA TRP A 201 7.07 -3.31 10.79
C TRP A 201 8.26 -3.91 10.02
N ASN A 202 8.28 -3.79 8.69
CA ASN A 202 9.36 -4.28 7.82
C ASN A 202 9.67 -3.28 6.71
N CYS A 203 10.91 -2.79 6.65
CA CYS A 203 11.35 -1.89 5.61
C CYS A 203 11.67 -2.68 4.32
N TRP A 204 10.72 -2.70 3.39
CA TRP A 204 10.89 -3.33 2.06
C TRP A 204 11.92 -2.60 1.20
N THR A 205 12.45 -3.31 0.20
CA THR A 205 13.42 -2.74 -0.77
C THR A 205 12.74 -2.19 -2.03
N GLY A 206 11.49 -2.56 -2.27
CA GLY A 206 10.64 -1.97 -3.28
C GLY A 206 9.18 -2.05 -2.86
N ILE A 207 8.34 -1.20 -3.46
CA ILE A 207 6.88 -1.24 -3.34
C ILE A 207 6.23 -0.91 -4.67
N THR A 208 5.07 -1.51 -4.93
CA THR A 208 4.24 -1.23 -6.09
C THR A 208 2.87 -0.72 -5.64
N GLY A 209 2.51 0.48 -6.06
CA GLY A 209 1.27 1.13 -5.63
C GLY A 209 0.55 1.87 -6.77
N PRO A 210 -0.72 2.23 -6.56
CA PRO A 210 -1.51 2.03 -5.35
C PRO A 210 -2.19 0.66 -5.37
N ASN A 211 -2.57 0.10 -4.23
CA ASN A 211 -3.21 -1.24 -4.14
C ASN A 211 -4.73 -1.19 -4.48
N PHE A 212 -5.08 -0.47 -5.56
CA PHE A 212 -6.42 -0.25 -6.09
C PHE A 212 -6.47 -0.63 -7.58
N PRO A 213 -7.00 -1.80 -7.96
CA PRO A 213 -6.97 -2.29 -9.33
C PRO A 213 -7.65 -1.37 -10.36
N ASP A 214 -8.75 -0.73 -9.95
CA ASP A 214 -9.49 0.27 -10.74
C ASP A 214 -8.61 1.49 -11.06
N ILE A 215 -7.88 2.00 -10.07
CA ILE A 215 -6.93 3.10 -10.29
C ILE A 215 -5.77 2.67 -11.18
N ARG A 216 -5.21 1.46 -10.95
CA ARG A 216 -4.10 0.93 -11.77
C ARG A 216 -4.48 0.79 -13.24
N ALA A 217 -5.67 0.29 -13.52
CA ALA A 217 -6.15 0.08 -14.88
C ALA A 217 -6.28 1.38 -15.67
N VAL A 218 -6.62 2.50 -15.01
CA VAL A 218 -6.90 3.78 -15.68
C VAL A 218 -5.71 4.74 -15.64
N HIS A 219 -5.00 4.82 -14.52
CA HIS A 219 -3.96 5.83 -14.26
C HIS A 219 -2.55 5.25 -14.20
N GLY A 220 -2.42 3.92 -14.23
CA GLY A 220 -1.16 3.23 -14.07
C GLY A 220 -0.74 3.13 -12.61
N ARG A 221 0.57 2.97 -12.40
CA ARG A 221 1.15 2.65 -11.09
C ARG A 221 2.54 3.24 -10.94
N LYS A 222 3.02 3.25 -9.70
CA LYS A 222 4.40 3.56 -9.34
C LYS A 222 5.07 2.33 -8.75
N ASN A 223 6.23 1.98 -9.30
CA ASN A 223 7.12 0.94 -8.78
C ASN A 223 8.33 1.63 -8.17
N THR A 224 8.33 1.73 -6.85
CA THR A 224 9.36 2.49 -6.15
C THR A 224 10.46 1.54 -5.67
N TYR A 225 11.71 1.82 -6.03
CA TYR A 225 12.89 1.08 -5.54
C TYR A 225 13.65 1.91 -4.50
N PHE A 226 14.07 1.29 -3.39
CA PHE A 226 14.74 1.97 -2.28
C PHE A 226 16.23 1.68 -2.23
N CYS A 227 17.04 2.58 -2.79
CA CYS A 227 18.46 2.31 -3.06
C CYS A 227 19.31 2.20 -1.78
N ASN A 228 19.09 3.06 -0.78
CA ASN A 228 19.81 2.97 0.49
C ASN A 228 19.41 1.74 1.31
N ARG A 229 18.15 1.28 1.18
CA ARG A 229 17.72 0.02 1.79
C ARG A 229 18.35 -1.18 1.10
N ALA A 230 18.46 -1.16 -0.22
CA ALA A 230 19.14 -2.20 -0.99
C ALA A 230 20.65 -2.26 -0.70
N ALA A 231 21.28 -1.10 -0.51
CA ALA A 231 22.69 -0.96 -0.16
C ALA A 231 22.99 -1.39 1.30
N ALA A 232 21.99 -1.37 2.18
CA ALA A 232 22.12 -1.83 3.56
C ALA A 232 22.22 -3.36 3.62
N VAL A 233 23.45 -3.86 3.44
CA VAL A 233 23.77 -5.29 3.48
C VAL A 233 24.89 -5.52 4.49
N ASN A 234 24.66 -6.47 5.40
CA ASN A 234 25.71 -6.99 6.28
C ASN A 234 26.17 -8.35 5.75
N LEU A 235 27.21 -8.36 4.90
CA LEU A 235 27.76 -9.60 4.35
C LEU A 235 28.78 -10.20 5.32
N SER A 236 28.47 -11.40 5.82
CA SER A 236 29.43 -12.25 6.53
C SER A 236 30.50 -12.80 5.59
N ASN A 237 31.65 -13.18 6.16
CA ASN A 237 32.65 -13.97 5.45
C ASN A 237 32.20 -15.42 5.22
N GLU A 238 31.32 -15.92 6.07
CA GLU A 238 30.67 -17.22 5.93
C GLU A 238 29.22 -17.01 5.51
N ILE A 239 28.90 -17.41 4.28
CA ILE A 239 27.54 -17.39 3.74
C ILE A 239 27.02 -18.82 3.78
N PRO A 240 25.97 -19.11 4.58
CA PRO A 240 25.40 -20.45 4.64
C PRO A 240 24.99 -20.94 3.24
N PHE A 241 25.26 -22.22 2.96
CA PHE A 241 24.91 -22.89 1.70
C PHE A 241 25.63 -22.38 0.45
N LEU A 242 26.65 -21.53 0.59
CA LEU A 242 27.51 -21.09 -0.53
C LEU A 242 28.85 -21.85 -0.49
N LEU A 243 29.26 -22.41 -1.63
CA LEU A 243 30.58 -23.03 -1.74
C LEU A 243 31.67 -21.96 -1.64
N PRO A 244 32.81 -22.24 -0.98
CA PRO A 244 33.91 -21.29 -0.91
C PRO A 244 34.42 -20.81 -2.29
N SER A 245 34.33 -21.67 -3.32
CA SER A 245 34.69 -21.35 -4.71
C SER A 245 33.85 -20.23 -5.31
N ASP A 246 32.60 -20.07 -4.85
CA ASP A 246 31.61 -19.17 -5.46
C ASP A 246 31.52 -17.84 -4.71
N LEU A 247 32.24 -17.69 -3.58
CA LEU A 247 32.13 -16.54 -2.68
C LEU A 247 32.52 -15.22 -3.35
N GLU A 248 33.60 -15.22 -4.13
CA GLU A 248 34.09 -14.02 -4.81
C GLU A 248 33.09 -13.54 -5.88
N GLU A 249 32.62 -14.47 -6.72
CA GLU A 249 31.65 -14.17 -7.76
C GLU A 249 30.30 -13.74 -7.16
N TYR A 250 29.83 -14.43 -6.11
CA TYR A 250 28.63 -14.04 -5.39
C TYR A 250 28.74 -12.60 -4.86
N ARG A 251 29.84 -12.23 -4.22
CA ARG A 251 30.05 -10.86 -3.71
C ARG A 251 29.99 -9.82 -4.83
N LYS A 252 30.61 -10.13 -5.97
CA LYS A 252 30.62 -9.25 -7.14
C LYS A 252 29.23 -9.06 -7.74
N LEU A 253 28.44 -10.13 -7.85
CA LEU A 253 27.18 -10.12 -8.60
C LEU A 253 25.94 -9.89 -7.73
N ARG A 254 25.99 -10.15 -6.42
CA ARG A 254 24.82 -10.09 -5.52
C ARG A 254 24.08 -8.75 -5.61
N GLY A 255 24.80 -7.63 -5.56
CA GLY A 255 24.16 -6.30 -5.56
C GLY A 255 23.36 -6.05 -6.83
N LEU A 256 23.96 -6.36 -7.98
CA LEU A 256 23.30 -6.27 -9.28
C LEU A 256 22.14 -7.27 -9.38
N GLY A 257 22.38 -8.54 -9.04
CA GLY A 257 21.37 -9.59 -9.09
C GLY A 257 20.15 -9.27 -8.22
N PHE A 258 20.36 -8.82 -6.99
CA PHE A 258 19.26 -8.44 -6.09
C PHE A 258 18.49 -7.23 -6.61
N THR A 259 19.18 -6.22 -7.16
CA THR A 259 18.53 -5.05 -7.78
C THR A 259 17.66 -5.46 -8.95
N THR A 260 18.17 -6.33 -9.83
CA THR A 260 17.41 -6.86 -10.97
C THR A 260 16.20 -7.66 -10.51
N ILE A 261 16.35 -8.52 -9.48
CA ILE A 261 15.23 -9.28 -8.91
C ILE A 261 14.14 -8.32 -8.40
N VAL A 262 14.49 -7.31 -7.59
CA VAL A 262 13.50 -6.37 -7.05
C VAL A 262 12.85 -5.57 -8.16
N ALA A 263 13.62 -5.06 -9.13
CA ALA A 263 13.08 -4.30 -10.25
C ALA A 263 12.06 -5.12 -11.05
N ILE A 264 12.37 -6.38 -11.38
CA ILE A 264 11.46 -7.28 -12.10
C ILE A 264 10.26 -7.66 -11.21
N HIS A 265 10.48 -7.93 -9.93
CA HIS A 265 9.43 -8.30 -8.97
C HIS A 265 8.35 -7.23 -8.85
N GLU A 266 8.76 -5.97 -8.69
CA GLU A 266 7.83 -4.83 -8.61
C GLU A 266 7.23 -4.48 -9.99
N LEU A 267 8.07 -4.40 -11.03
CA LEU A 267 7.64 -3.94 -12.34
C LEU A 267 6.81 -4.98 -13.10
N ILE A 268 7.18 -6.25 -13.08
CA ILE A 268 6.53 -7.31 -13.89
C ILE A 268 5.73 -8.26 -12.99
N GLY A 269 6.23 -8.58 -11.80
CA GLY A 269 5.58 -9.54 -10.90
C GLY A 269 4.26 -9.04 -10.30
N TYR A 270 4.30 -7.91 -9.58
CA TYR A 270 3.10 -7.26 -9.02
C TYR A 270 2.30 -6.44 -10.05
N GLY A 271 2.86 -6.29 -11.23
CA GLY A 271 2.51 -5.29 -12.21
C GLY A 271 1.42 -5.67 -13.17
#